data_AF-A0A5B0QK55-F1
#
_entry.id   AF-A0A5B0QK55-F1
#
_cell.length_a   1.000
_cell.length_b   1.000
_cell.length_c   1.000
_cell.angle_alpha   90.00
_cell.angle_beta   90.00
_cell.angle_gamma   90.00
#
_symmetry.space_group_name_H-M   'P 1'
#
loop_
_entity.id
_entity.type
_entity.pdbx_description
1 polymer ?
#
loop_
_entity_poly.entity_id
_entity_poly.type
_entity_poly.pdbx_seq_one_letter_code
_entity_poly.pdbx_strand_id
1 'polypeptide(L)'
;MTRSTSEGSTSTTLSLIERKILLAEFLARTKAERKRKEAELKAAVRRQQTKSAQKSRDSSNCTSTPKPTPASPSPSSCTLSTIGTKELSDVSILLLKSIYSRLGFDNASFVGFQAKVMSELASADFAWVEREMLCNELVAARAEIDMLKAQNTKLPNPLDSKAEDLINRAMDSQAQAHKTLGAERAKFESNIRRLKDEIKALKADQVDAKERIDSLSNKLERAEKARVEALRCPRHRKEAASPRAAPSAKPPTPSRPAVDDEALKKMLYERILVAEEKSQQAKRPQQPL
;
A
#
# COMPACT_ATOMS: atom_id res chain seq x y z
N MET A 1 -14.34 15.05 -52.60
CA MET A 1 -13.34 15.19 -51.52
C MET A 1 -13.89 14.51 -50.27
N THR A 2 -13.50 13.27 -50.02
CA THR A 2 -13.76 12.57 -48.75
C THR A 2 -12.46 11.88 -48.37
N ARG A 3 -11.71 12.52 -47.47
CA ARG A 3 -10.41 12.04 -46.99
C ARG A 3 -10.66 11.32 -45.67
N SER A 4 -10.67 9.99 -45.72
CA SER A 4 -10.65 9.14 -44.53
C SER A 4 -9.29 9.31 -43.84
N THR A 5 -9.28 9.86 -42.63
CA THR A 5 -8.12 9.78 -41.74
C THR A 5 -8.30 8.57 -40.85
N SER A 6 -7.43 7.59 -41.04
CA SER A 6 -7.30 6.40 -40.21
C SER A 6 -7.04 6.81 -38.76
N GLU A 7 -7.94 6.43 -37.85
CA GLU A 7 -7.65 6.51 -36.43
C GLU A 7 -6.53 5.53 -36.09
N GLY A 8 -5.46 6.11 -35.57
CA GLY A 8 -4.27 5.42 -35.16
C GLY A 8 -4.57 4.45 -34.02
N SER A 9 -4.11 3.23 -34.23
CA SER A 9 -3.98 2.19 -33.22
C SER A 9 -3.24 2.74 -31.99
N THR A 10 -3.96 2.99 -30.90
CA THR A 10 -3.35 3.34 -29.61
C THR A 10 -2.76 2.08 -28.98
N SER A 11 -1.52 1.79 -29.37
CA SER A 11 -0.68 0.77 -28.77
C SER A 11 -0.52 1.05 -27.26
N THR A 12 -1.38 0.44 -26.46
CA THR A 12 -1.41 0.63 -25.01
C THR A 12 -0.46 -0.37 -24.36
N THR A 13 0.84 -0.21 -24.62
CA THR A 13 1.88 -0.94 -23.88
C THR A 13 3.00 0.01 -23.52
N LEU A 14 2.81 0.75 -22.42
CA LEU A 14 3.91 1.46 -21.78
C LEU A 14 4.99 0.46 -21.37
N SER A 15 6.22 0.77 -21.73
CA SER A 15 7.39 0.01 -21.33
C SER A 15 7.52 -0.02 -19.81
N LEU A 16 8.21 -1.04 -19.29
CA LEU A 16 8.46 -1.18 -17.85
C LEU A 16 9.20 0.05 -17.27
N ILE A 17 10.03 0.70 -18.07
CA ILE A 17 10.79 1.89 -17.68
C ILE A 17 9.85 3.09 -17.51
N GLU A 18 8.96 3.33 -18.47
CA GLU A 18 7.99 4.43 -18.39
C GLU A 18 7.04 4.28 -17.20
N ARG A 19 6.58 3.04 -16.90
CA ARG A 19 5.75 2.79 -15.71
C ARG A 19 6.49 3.10 -14.41
N LYS A 20 7.79 2.80 -14.33
CA LYS A 20 8.62 3.11 -13.15
C LYS A 20 8.81 4.62 -12.97
N ILE A 21 8.99 5.35 -14.06
CA ILE A 21 9.10 6.81 -14.03
C ILE A 21 7.78 7.43 -13.55
N LEU A 22 6.65 7.02 -14.12
CA LEU A 22 5.32 7.52 -13.71
C LEU A 22 5.00 7.19 -12.25
N LEU A 23 5.37 6.00 -11.78
CA LEU A 23 5.19 5.62 -10.37
C LEU A 23 6.05 6.49 -9.44
N ALA A 24 7.30 6.77 -9.80
CA ALA A 24 8.19 7.62 -9.03
C ALA A 24 7.66 9.07 -8.96
N GLU A 25 7.18 9.62 -10.07
CA GLU A 25 6.56 10.94 -10.12
C GLU A 25 5.28 11.01 -9.27
N PHE A 26 4.42 9.99 -9.36
CA PHE A 26 3.21 9.91 -8.56
C PHE A 26 3.53 9.91 -7.07
N LEU A 27 4.46 9.05 -6.63
CA LEU A 27 4.90 9.00 -5.22
C LEU A 27 5.49 10.32 -4.75
N ALA A 28 6.26 11.02 -5.60
CA ALA A 28 6.80 12.34 -5.29
C ALA A 28 5.69 13.38 -5.09
N ARG A 29 4.68 13.40 -5.97
CA ARG A 29 3.51 14.30 -5.86
C ARG A 29 2.70 14.02 -4.60
N THR A 30 2.42 12.75 -4.28
CA THR A 30 1.69 12.39 -3.05
C THR A 30 2.46 12.79 -1.80
N LYS A 31 3.80 12.64 -1.79
CA LYS A 31 4.64 13.06 -0.67
C LYS A 31 4.66 14.58 -0.50
N ALA A 32 4.73 15.34 -1.60
CA ALA A 32 4.67 16.79 -1.57
C ALA A 32 3.31 17.31 -1.07
N GLU A 33 2.21 16.70 -1.51
CA GLU A 33 0.85 17.08 -1.10
C GLU A 33 0.61 16.78 0.39
N ARG A 34 1.06 15.62 0.89
CA ARG A 34 1.02 15.32 2.33
C ARG A 34 1.78 16.37 3.15
N LYS A 35 2.98 16.75 2.71
CA LYS A 35 3.80 17.77 3.38
C LYS A 35 3.13 19.15 3.37
N ARG A 36 2.44 19.51 2.27
CA ARG A 36 1.66 20.75 2.16
C ARG A 36 0.50 20.75 3.14
N LYS A 37 -0.27 19.66 3.21
CA LYS A 37 -1.40 19.52 4.14
C LYS A 37 -0.97 19.55 5.61
N GLU A 38 0.15 18.92 5.94
CA GLU A 38 0.73 18.98 7.27
C GLU A 38 1.17 20.41 7.65
N ALA A 39 1.79 21.15 6.72
CA ALA A 39 2.15 22.55 6.93
C ALA A 39 0.92 23.45 7.10
N GLU A 40 -0.14 23.21 6.32
CA GLU A 40 -1.42 23.92 6.42
C GLU A 40 -2.10 23.68 7.77
N LEU A 41 -2.15 22.42 8.22
CA LEU A 41 -2.70 22.06 9.53
C LEU A 41 -1.88 22.69 10.67
N LYS A 42 -0.55 22.63 10.58
CA LYS A 42 0.35 23.24 11.58
C LYS A 42 0.19 24.77 11.63
N ALA A 43 -0.05 25.42 10.49
CA ALA A 43 -0.35 26.84 10.41
C ALA A 43 -1.74 27.16 11.00
N ALA A 44 -2.75 26.33 10.75
CA ALA A 44 -4.09 26.48 11.31
C ALA A 44 -4.10 26.34 12.85
N VAL A 45 -3.38 25.35 13.38
CA VAL A 45 -3.21 25.15 14.84
C VAL A 45 -2.50 26.35 15.47
N ARG A 46 -1.43 26.86 14.85
CA ARG A 46 -0.76 28.09 15.33
C ARG A 46 -1.68 29.30 15.34
N ARG A 47 -2.53 29.48 14.31
CA ARG A 47 -3.52 30.57 14.24
C ARG A 47 -4.61 30.44 15.30
N GLN A 48 -4.98 29.23 15.71
CA GLN A 48 -5.91 29.03 16.83
C GLN A 48 -5.24 29.37 18.17
N GLN A 49 -3.99 28.97 18.36
CA GLN A 49 -3.23 29.28 19.58
C GLN A 49 -2.99 30.79 19.76
N THR A 50 -2.67 31.53 18.70
CA THR A 50 -2.53 32.99 18.77
C THR A 50 -3.84 33.71 19.04
N LYS A 51 -4.98 33.21 18.51
CA LYS A 51 -6.31 33.74 18.85
C LYS A 51 -6.72 33.46 20.30
N SER A 52 -6.31 32.33 20.88
CA SER A 52 -6.54 32.04 22.30
C SER A 52 -5.65 32.85 23.24
N ALA A 53 -4.42 33.19 22.82
CA ALA A 53 -3.51 34.04 23.60
C ALA A 53 -3.92 35.53 23.58
N GLN A 54 -4.54 36.00 22.50
CA GLN A 54 -5.02 37.39 22.39
C GLN A 54 -6.30 37.61 23.21
N LYS A 55 -7.16 36.58 23.34
CA LYS A 55 -8.35 36.63 24.21
C LYS A 55 -8.02 36.60 25.72
N SER A 56 -6.78 36.26 26.09
CA SER A 56 -6.30 36.30 27.49
C SER A 56 -5.62 37.63 27.87
N ARG A 57 -5.33 38.52 26.91
CA ARG A 57 -4.65 39.81 27.18
C ARG A 57 -5.58 41.02 27.26
N ASP A 58 -6.84 40.88 26.87
CA ASP A 58 -7.85 41.94 26.97
C ASP A 58 -8.71 41.86 28.26
N SER A 59 -8.31 41.03 29.23
CA SER A 59 -8.97 40.94 30.54
C SER A 59 -8.20 41.69 31.62
N SER A 60 -8.13 43.02 31.49
CA SER A 60 -8.03 43.93 32.64
C SER A 60 -8.34 45.37 32.21
N ASN A 61 -9.62 45.73 32.21
CA ASN A 61 -10.11 46.93 32.89
C ASN A 61 -11.62 47.10 32.69
N CYS A 62 -12.31 47.33 33.80
CA CYS A 62 -13.71 47.69 33.87
C CYS A 62 -13.98 49.00 33.11
N THR A 63 -15.13 49.11 32.43
CA THR A 63 -16.21 50.08 32.70
C THR A 63 -17.16 50.22 31.51
N SER A 64 -18.45 49.99 31.78
CA SER A 64 -19.66 50.43 31.06
C SER A 64 -19.80 50.16 29.56
N THR A 65 -20.66 49.18 29.21
CA THR A 65 -21.87 49.29 28.36
C THR A 65 -22.22 47.92 27.75
N PRO A 66 -23.48 47.44 27.82
CA PRO A 66 -23.84 46.15 27.25
C PRO A 66 -24.10 46.31 25.74
N LYS A 67 -23.34 45.61 24.88
CA LYS A 67 -23.55 45.52 23.43
C LYS A 67 -23.52 44.04 22.99
N PRO A 68 -24.39 43.61 22.05
CA PRO A 68 -25.21 42.43 22.23
C PRO A 68 -24.53 41.13 21.78
N THR A 69 -24.92 40.06 22.47
CA THR A 69 -24.68 38.66 22.13
C THR A 69 -25.15 38.36 20.69
N PRO A 70 -24.39 37.57 19.89
CA PRO A 70 -24.90 37.08 18.62
C PRO A 70 -26.10 36.18 18.89
N ALA A 71 -27.21 36.49 18.21
CA ALA A 71 -28.49 35.81 18.37
C ALA A 71 -28.34 34.29 18.22
N SER A 72 -28.65 33.58 19.30
CA SER A 72 -29.15 32.21 19.20
C SER A 72 -30.38 32.24 18.28
N PRO A 73 -30.60 31.26 17.39
CA PRO A 73 -31.87 31.19 16.70
C PRO A 73 -32.93 30.97 17.77
N SER A 74 -33.71 32.01 18.04
CA SER A 74 -34.90 31.91 18.86
C SER A 74 -35.77 30.80 18.26
N PRO A 75 -36.38 29.91 19.06
CA PRO A 75 -37.51 29.16 18.56
C PRO A 75 -38.48 30.20 18.03
N SER A 76 -38.93 30.01 16.79
CA SER A 76 -39.93 30.86 16.15
C SER A 76 -41.07 31.06 17.13
N SER A 77 -41.07 32.21 17.82
CA SER A 77 -42.18 32.66 18.61
C SER A 77 -43.30 32.81 17.60
N CYS A 78 -44.19 31.82 17.56
CA CYS A 78 -45.43 31.93 16.84
C CYS A 78 -46.15 33.08 17.54
N THR A 79 -46.01 34.29 16.99
CA THR A 79 -46.75 35.45 17.43
C THR A 79 -48.21 35.16 17.10
N LEU A 80 -48.91 34.48 18.01
CA LEU A 80 -50.34 34.61 18.11
C LEU A 80 -50.58 36.07 18.49
N SER A 81 -51.04 36.80 17.49
CA SER A 81 -51.53 38.16 17.59
C SER A 81 -52.18 38.39 18.94
N THR A 82 -51.73 39.44 19.63
CA THR A 82 -52.43 40.06 20.75
C THR A 82 -53.93 40.01 20.48
N ILE A 83 -54.66 39.26 21.32
CA ILE A 83 -56.10 39.04 21.23
C ILE A 83 -56.78 40.42 21.17
N GLY A 84 -57.11 40.82 19.95
CA GLY A 84 -57.58 42.14 19.61
C GLY A 84 -58.83 42.04 18.75
N THR A 85 -59.85 41.38 19.30
CA THR A 85 -61.31 41.60 19.17
C THR A 85 -62.02 40.34 19.67
N LYS A 86 -63.03 40.50 20.53
CA LYS A 86 -63.72 39.42 21.26
C LYS A 86 -64.71 38.60 20.40
N GLU A 87 -64.53 38.51 19.08
CA GLU A 87 -65.44 37.79 18.19
C GLU A 87 -64.67 36.79 17.31
N LEU A 88 -65.21 35.58 17.17
CA LEU A 88 -64.69 34.58 16.23
C LEU A 88 -64.82 35.10 14.80
N SER A 89 -63.80 34.88 13.97
CA SER A 89 -63.92 35.15 12.54
C SER A 89 -65.00 34.28 11.90
N ASP A 90 -65.61 34.77 10.81
CA ASP A 90 -66.65 34.04 10.06
C ASP A 90 -66.20 32.63 9.65
N VAL A 91 -64.92 32.49 9.29
CA VAL A 91 -64.29 31.19 8.95
C VAL A 91 -64.32 30.24 10.15
N SER A 92 -64.03 30.74 11.35
CA SER A 92 -64.03 29.95 12.58
C SER A 92 -65.45 29.57 12.99
N ILE A 93 -66.42 30.48 12.80
CA ILE A 93 -67.84 30.22 13.05
C ILE A 93 -68.37 29.12 12.10
N LEU A 94 -68.03 29.18 10.82
CA LEU A 94 -68.39 28.16 9.83
C LEU A 94 -67.79 26.79 10.17
N LEU A 95 -66.52 26.75 10.59
CA LEU A 95 -65.87 25.52 11.04
C LEU A 95 -66.56 24.95 12.29
N LEU A 96 -66.82 25.81 13.28
CA LEU A 96 -67.49 25.42 14.51
C LEU A 96 -68.89 24.88 14.23
N LYS A 97 -69.63 25.50 13.31
CA LYS A 97 -70.94 25.04 12.85
C LYS A 97 -70.85 23.68 12.15
N SER A 98 -69.86 23.49 11.29
CA SER A 98 -69.61 22.21 10.63
C SER A 98 -69.27 21.09 11.63
N ILE A 99 -68.47 21.37 12.65
CA ILE A 99 -68.17 20.41 13.73
C ILE A 99 -69.44 20.11 14.52
N TYR A 100 -70.20 21.14 14.90
CA TYR A 100 -71.44 21.00 15.66
C TYR A 100 -72.47 20.11 14.95
N SER A 101 -72.70 20.34 13.64
CA SER A 101 -73.60 19.49 12.84
C SER A 101 -73.05 18.07 12.65
N ARG A 102 -71.73 17.88 12.53
CA ARG A 102 -71.11 16.53 12.43
C ARG A 102 -71.26 15.70 13.70
N LEU A 103 -71.37 16.35 14.85
CA LEU A 103 -71.67 15.69 16.12
C LEU A 103 -73.17 15.35 16.28
N GLY A 104 -74.00 15.68 15.29
CA GLY A 104 -75.43 15.35 15.25
C GLY A 104 -76.33 16.37 15.96
N PHE A 105 -75.82 17.53 16.34
CA PHE A 105 -76.61 18.56 17.01
C PHE A 105 -77.37 19.47 16.03
N ASP A 106 -78.59 19.87 16.41
CA ASP A 106 -79.45 20.73 15.60
C ASP A 106 -78.98 22.20 15.61
N ASN A 107 -78.99 22.80 14.42
CA ASN A 107 -78.54 24.17 14.16
C ASN A 107 -79.34 25.24 14.93
N ALA A 108 -80.56 24.94 15.38
CA ALA A 108 -81.36 25.85 16.20
C ALA A 108 -80.68 26.22 17.54
N SER A 109 -79.84 25.31 18.07
CA SER A 109 -79.12 25.50 19.34
C SER A 109 -77.68 26.01 19.17
N PHE A 110 -77.23 26.21 17.93
CA PHE A 110 -75.84 26.55 17.60
C PHE A 110 -75.39 27.87 18.24
N VAL A 111 -76.27 28.87 18.33
CA VAL A 111 -75.93 30.19 18.90
C VAL A 111 -75.57 30.08 20.39
N GLY A 112 -76.29 29.25 21.15
CA GLY A 112 -75.98 29.00 22.56
C GLY A 112 -74.67 28.24 22.74
N PHE A 113 -74.40 27.27 21.87
CA PHE A 113 -73.13 26.56 21.82
C PHE A 113 -71.97 27.50 21.45
N GLN A 114 -72.13 28.34 20.44
CA GLN A 114 -71.17 29.35 20.03
C GLN A 114 -70.86 30.31 21.20
N ALA A 115 -71.88 30.84 21.88
CA ALA A 115 -71.69 31.72 23.03
C ALA A 115 -70.92 31.02 24.17
N LYS A 116 -71.19 29.73 24.41
CA LYS A 116 -70.46 28.93 25.39
C LYS A 116 -69.00 28.76 25.00
N VAL A 117 -68.71 28.44 23.74
CA VAL A 117 -67.34 28.33 23.21
C VAL A 117 -66.60 29.66 23.32
N MET A 118 -67.25 30.78 23.00
CA MET A 118 -66.68 32.12 23.17
C MET A 118 -66.32 32.41 24.63
N SER A 119 -67.21 32.07 25.57
CA SER A 119 -66.96 32.26 27.01
C SER A 119 -65.82 31.38 27.51
N GLU A 120 -65.73 30.14 27.03
CA GLU A 120 -64.65 29.22 27.39
C GLU A 120 -63.30 29.73 26.84
N LEU A 121 -63.25 30.17 25.59
CA LEU A 121 -62.05 30.75 24.98
C LEU A 121 -61.62 32.04 25.69
N ALA A 122 -62.56 32.84 26.17
CA ALA A 122 -62.27 34.06 26.93
C ALA A 122 -61.69 33.79 28.33
N SER A 123 -61.93 32.61 28.88
CA SER A 123 -61.42 32.17 30.19
C SER A 123 -60.26 31.17 30.10
N ALA A 124 -59.96 30.68 28.90
CA ALA A 124 -58.88 29.73 28.66
C ALA A 124 -57.50 30.38 28.85
N ASP A 125 -56.65 29.71 29.63
CA ASP A 125 -55.23 30.04 29.74
C ASP A 125 -54.45 29.36 28.62
N PHE A 126 -54.41 29.99 27.45
CA PHE A 126 -53.66 29.48 26.29
C PHE A 126 -52.15 29.36 26.56
N ALA A 127 -51.61 30.16 27.48
CA ALA A 127 -50.21 30.06 27.85
C ALA A 127 -49.93 28.77 28.65
N TRP A 128 -50.88 28.34 29.47
CA TRP A 128 -50.81 27.02 30.12
C TRP A 128 -50.93 25.88 29.09
N VAL A 129 -51.88 25.96 28.14
CA VAL A 129 -52.07 24.93 27.11
C VAL A 129 -50.84 24.79 26.21
N GLU A 130 -50.26 25.90 25.76
CA GLU A 130 -49.03 25.90 24.95
C GLU A 130 -47.86 25.31 25.74
N ARG A 131 -47.70 25.71 27.01
CA ARG A 131 -46.66 25.14 27.88
C ARG A 131 -46.82 23.63 28.03
N GLU A 132 -48.04 23.15 28.25
CA GLU A 132 -48.33 21.72 28.39
C GLU A 132 -48.03 20.96 27.09
N MET A 133 -48.43 21.49 25.94
CA MET A 133 -48.12 20.92 24.63
C MET A 133 -46.60 20.81 24.41
N LEU A 134 -45.85 21.89 24.65
CA LEU A 134 -44.40 21.93 24.51
C LEU A 134 -43.70 20.97 25.49
N CYS A 135 -44.21 20.85 26.72
CA CYS A 135 -43.69 19.90 27.69
C CYS A 135 -43.87 18.45 27.20
N ASN A 136 -45.03 18.12 26.63
CA ASN A 136 -45.29 16.79 26.07
C ASN A 136 -44.39 16.48 24.87
N GLU A 137 -44.19 17.42 23.96
CA GLU A 137 -43.24 17.28 22.84
C GLU A 137 -41.80 17.11 23.33
N LEU A 138 -41.39 17.87 24.35
CA LEU A 138 -40.05 17.76 24.93
C LEU A 138 -39.82 16.41 25.58
N VAL A 139 -40.82 15.86 26.28
CA VAL A 139 -40.76 14.51 26.87
C VAL A 139 -40.64 13.46 25.77
N ALA A 140 -41.42 13.56 24.70
CA ALA A 140 -41.35 12.63 23.57
C ALA A 140 -39.98 12.67 22.86
N ALA A 141 -39.49 13.87 22.55
CA ALA A 141 -38.17 14.05 21.92
C ALA A 141 -37.03 13.55 22.82
N ARG A 142 -37.15 13.75 24.13
CA ARG A 142 -36.16 13.23 25.10
C ARG A 142 -36.13 11.70 25.09
N ALA A 143 -37.30 11.05 25.07
CA ALA A 143 -37.39 9.60 24.99
C ALA A 143 -36.79 9.06 23.69
N GLU A 144 -37.01 9.73 22.56
CA GLU A 144 -36.43 9.35 21.26
C GLU A 144 -34.89 9.47 21.28
N ILE A 145 -34.35 10.58 21.79
CA ILE A 145 -32.90 10.77 21.93
C ILE A 145 -32.27 9.66 22.77
N ASP A 146 -32.89 9.31 23.89
CA ASP A 146 -32.36 8.28 24.77
C ASP A 146 -32.42 6.88 24.11
N MET A 147 -33.46 6.60 23.32
CA MET A 147 -33.52 5.41 22.47
C MET A 147 -32.40 5.37 21.44
N LEU A 148 -32.19 6.47 20.70
CA LEU A 148 -31.15 6.58 19.68
C LEU A 148 -29.74 6.45 20.27
N LYS A 149 -29.50 7.02 21.46
CA LYS A 149 -28.25 6.81 22.21
C LYS A 149 -28.07 5.35 22.62
N ALA A 150 -29.13 4.69 23.09
CA ALA A 150 -29.09 3.28 23.44
C ALA A 150 -28.85 2.39 22.20
N GLN A 151 -29.35 2.76 21.03
CA GLN A 151 -29.04 2.08 19.77
C GLN A 151 -27.60 2.30 19.33
N ASN A 152 -27.10 3.54 19.36
CA ASN A 152 -25.72 3.87 19.01
C ASN A 152 -24.68 3.19 19.91
N THR A 153 -25.00 3.00 21.20
CA THR A 153 -24.12 2.25 22.13
C THR A 153 -24.15 0.74 21.92
N LYS A 154 -25.24 0.20 21.35
CA LYS A 154 -25.40 -1.24 21.06
C LYS A 154 -24.89 -1.65 19.68
N LEU A 155 -24.62 -0.70 18.79
CA LEU A 155 -23.91 -0.96 17.54
C LEU A 155 -22.41 -0.88 17.83
N PRO A 156 -21.72 -2.01 18.12
CA PRO A 156 -20.26 -2.02 17.99
C PRO A 156 -19.99 -1.60 16.56
N ASN A 157 -19.17 -0.57 16.35
CA ASN A 157 -18.88 -0.03 15.02
C ASN A 157 -18.32 -1.19 14.18
N PRO A 158 -19.11 -1.85 13.30
CA PRO A 158 -18.71 -3.13 12.69
C PRO A 158 -17.55 -2.92 11.71
N LEU A 159 -17.37 -1.67 11.31
CA LEU A 159 -16.25 -1.18 10.54
C LEU A 159 -14.96 -1.20 11.34
N ASP A 160 -14.99 -0.91 12.64
CA ASP A 160 -13.79 -0.90 13.48
C ASP A 160 -13.29 -2.32 13.74
N SER A 161 -14.17 -3.28 14.07
CA SER A 161 -13.75 -4.67 14.27
C SER A 161 -13.21 -5.30 12.98
N LYS A 162 -13.89 -5.07 11.85
CA LYS A 162 -13.44 -5.60 10.55
C LYS A 162 -12.15 -4.91 10.07
N ALA A 163 -11.97 -3.63 10.35
CA ALA A 163 -10.73 -2.92 10.04
C ALA A 163 -9.57 -3.47 10.89
N GLU A 164 -9.78 -3.69 12.19
CA GLU A 164 -8.76 -4.26 13.07
C GLU A 164 -8.36 -5.68 12.65
N ASP A 165 -9.33 -6.54 12.29
CA ASP A 165 -9.04 -7.88 11.79
C ASP A 165 -8.21 -7.86 10.50
N LEU A 166 -8.50 -6.93 9.59
CA LEU A 166 -7.74 -6.75 8.35
C LEU A 166 -6.32 -6.24 8.62
N ILE A 167 -6.17 -5.30 9.56
CA ILE A 167 -4.86 -4.78 9.97
C ILE A 167 -4.02 -5.90 10.59
N ASN A 168 -4.59 -6.67 11.53
CA ASN A 168 -3.89 -7.78 12.18
C ASN A 168 -3.46 -8.84 11.17
N ARG A 169 -4.35 -9.24 10.24
CA ARG A 169 -4.01 -10.20 9.18
C ARG A 169 -2.91 -9.70 8.25
N ALA A 170 -2.92 -8.40 7.91
CA ALA A 170 -1.88 -7.81 7.08
C ALA A 170 -0.53 -7.78 7.80
N MET A 171 -0.52 -7.43 9.09
CA MET A 171 0.68 -7.43 9.94
C MET A 171 1.28 -8.83 10.06
N ASP A 172 0.45 -9.86 10.31
CA ASP A 172 0.91 -11.25 10.42
C ASP A 172 1.51 -11.77 9.11
N SER A 173 0.84 -11.46 7.99
CA SER A 173 1.34 -11.81 6.64
C SER A 173 2.68 -11.13 6.35
N GLN A 174 2.80 -9.84 6.68
CA GLN A 174 4.05 -9.10 6.52
C GLN A 174 5.16 -9.66 7.42
N ALA A 175 4.86 -10.02 8.67
CA ALA A 175 5.82 -10.60 9.60
C ALA A 175 6.35 -11.96 9.08
N GLN A 176 5.46 -12.81 8.56
CA GLN A 176 5.87 -14.08 7.91
C GLN A 176 6.75 -13.83 6.69
N ALA A 177 6.38 -12.90 5.82
CA ALA A 177 7.18 -12.57 4.63
C ALA A 177 8.59 -12.09 5.00
N HIS A 178 8.71 -11.20 5.99
CA HIS A 178 10.01 -10.74 6.49
C HIS A 178 10.85 -11.87 7.07
N LYS A 179 10.22 -12.80 7.80
CA LYS A 179 10.91 -13.96 8.36
C LYS A 179 11.48 -14.86 7.26
N THR A 180 10.69 -15.17 6.24
CA THR A 180 11.11 -16.00 5.10
C THR A 180 12.24 -15.34 4.31
N LEU A 181 12.08 -14.07 3.93
CA LEU A 181 13.11 -13.33 3.21
C LEU A 181 14.40 -13.16 4.03
N GLY A 182 14.27 -12.98 5.35
CA GLY A 182 15.42 -12.95 6.26
C GLY A 182 16.19 -14.27 6.27
N ALA A 183 15.50 -15.40 6.31
CA ALA A 183 16.12 -16.73 6.25
C ALA A 183 16.80 -16.97 4.88
N GLU A 184 16.18 -16.57 3.78
CA GLU A 184 16.78 -16.67 2.44
C GLU A 184 18.01 -15.80 2.31
N ARG A 185 17.95 -14.55 2.78
CA ARG A 185 19.10 -13.64 2.79
C ARG A 185 20.28 -14.24 3.55
N ALA A 186 20.04 -14.83 4.73
CA ALA A 186 21.07 -15.49 5.50
C ALA A 186 21.73 -16.65 4.72
N LYS A 187 20.94 -17.45 3.99
CA LYS A 187 21.48 -18.52 3.12
C LYS A 187 22.33 -17.96 1.98
N PHE A 188 21.85 -16.92 1.29
CA PHE A 188 22.62 -16.28 0.22
C PHE A 188 23.93 -15.67 0.73
N GLU A 189 23.90 -15.02 1.88
CA GLU A 189 25.07 -14.41 2.50
C GLU A 189 26.11 -15.46 2.94
N SER A 190 25.65 -16.62 3.43
CA SER A 190 26.52 -17.78 3.67
C SER A 190 27.15 -18.31 2.37
N ASN A 191 26.35 -18.46 1.31
CA ASN A 191 26.84 -18.93 0.01
C ASN A 191 27.85 -17.97 -0.62
N ILE A 192 27.60 -16.66 -0.55
CA ILE A 192 28.53 -15.64 -1.07
C ILE A 192 29.86 -15.72 -0.33
N ARG A 193 29.84 -15.86 1.01
CA ARG A 193 31.08 -16.03 1.80
C ARG A 193 31.85 -17.28 1.36
N ARG A 194 31.18 -18.43 1.27
CA ARG A 194 31.79 -19.69 0.81
C ARG A 194 32.42 -19.55 -0.59
N LEU A 195 31.68 -18.98 -1.54
CA LEU A 195 32.17 -18.77 -2.91
C LEU A 195 33.34 -17.79 -2.96
N LYS A 196 33.35 -16.77 -2.10
CA LYS A 196 34.48 -15.83 -1.99
C LYS A 196 35.75 -16.52 -1.51
N ASP A 197 35.64 -17.40 -0.53
CA ASP A 197 36.77 -18.19 -0.02
C ASP A 197 37.26 -19.19 -1.07
N GLU A 198 36.34 -19.83 -1.80
CA GLU A 198 36.65 -20.74 -2.91
C GLU A 198 37.40 -20.02 -4.05
N ILE A 199 36.95 -18.82 -4.44
CA ILE A 199 37.65 -17.99 -5.43
C ILE A 199 39.05 -17.62 -4.95
N LYS A 200 39.22 -17.33 -3.64
CA LYS A 200 40.53 -17.00 -3.08
C LYS A 200 41.48 -18.20 -3.14
N ALA A 201 41.01 -19.39 -2.80
CA ALA A 201 41.78 -20.63 -2.89
C ALA A 201 42.19 -20.94 -4.34
N LEU A 202 41.23 -20.89 -5.27
CA LEU A 202 41.50 -21.13 -6.70
C LEU A 202 42.51 -20.15 -7.29
N LYS A 203 42.51 -18.89 -6.84
CA LYS A 203 43.53 -17.91 -7.25
C LYS A 203 44.92 -18.26 -6.72
N ALA A 204 45.02 -18.76 -5.50
CA ALA A 204 46.30 -19.22 -4.96
C ALA A 204 46.83 -20.42 -5.76
N ASP A 205 45.97 -21.42 -5.99
CA ASP A 205 46.33 -22.59 -6.80
C ASP A 205 46.75 -22.22 -8.23
N GLN A 206 46.09 -21.21 -8.83
CA GLN A 206 46.44 -20.69 -10.15
C GLN A 206 47.85 -20.07 -10.16
N VAL A 207 48.21 -19.32 -9.13
CA VAL A 207 49.56 -18.72 -9.00
C VAL A 207 50.60 -19.84 -8.86
N ASP A 208 50.38 -20.78 -7.95
CA ASP A 208 51.28 -21.92 -7.73
C ASP A 208 51.47 -22.77 -9.01
N ALA A 209 50.37 -23.04 -9.72
CA ALA A 209 50.43 -23.78 -10.98
C ALA A 209 51.21 -23.03 -12.06
N LYS A 210 51.06 -21.70 -12.14
CA LYS A 210 51.81 -20.85 -13.07
C LYS A 210 53.30 -20.88 -12.76
N GLU A 211 53.69 -20.75 -11.50
CA GLU A 211 55.10 -20.84 -11.08
C GLU A 211 55.73 -22.19 -11.44
N ARG A 212 54.97 -23.29 -11.31
CA ARG A 212 55.42 -24.63 -11.73
C ARG A 212 55.61 -24.72 -13.24
N ILE A 213 54.67 -24.18 -14.03
CA ILE A 213 54.77 -24.12 -15.50
C ILE A 213 56.02 -23.34 -15.91
N ASP A 214 56.24 -22.16 -15.32
CA ASP A 214 57.40 -21.32 -15.63
C ASP A 214 58.72 -22.03 -15.26
N SER A 215 58.78 -22.70 -14.11
CA SER A 215 59.94 -23.49 -13.69
C SER A 215 60.24 -24.66 -14.65
N LEU A 216 59.21 -25.42 -15.06
CA LEU A 216 59.36 -26.52 -16.00
C LEU A 216 59.75 -26.03 -17.39
N SER A 217 59.21 -24.90 -17.84
CA SER A 217 59.56 -24.27 -19.11
C SER A 217 61.03 -23.85 -19.14
N ASN A 218 61.53 -23.23 -18.06
CA ASN A 218 62.94 -22.88 -17.92
C ASN A 218 63.87 -24.11 -17.85
N LYS A 219 63.43 -25.20 -17.22
CA LYS A 219 64.18 -26.48 -17.20
C LYS A 219 64.24 -27.10 -18.59
N LEU A 220 63.14 -27.10 -19.32
CA LEU A 220 63.05 -27.59 -20.69
C LEU A 220 63.98 -26.78 -21.62
N GLU A 221 63.94 -25.45 -21.54
CA GLU A 221 64.81 -24.58 -22.33
C GLU A 221 66.29 -24.86 -22.06
N ARG A 222 66.68 -25.00 -20.78
CA ARG A 222 68.06 -25.35 -20.42
C ARG A 222 68.46 -26.73 -20.93
N ALA A 223 67.59 -27.72 -20.81
CA ALA A 223 67.83 -29.07 -21.33
C ALA A 223 68.00 -29.07 -22.85
N GLU A 224 67.18 -28.29 -23.57
CA GLU A 224 67.26 -28.17 -25.02
C GLU A 224 68.53 -27.43 -25.47
N LYS A 225 68.91 -26.33 -24.79
CA LYS A 225 70.20 -25.65 -25.02
C LYS A 225 71.39 -26.61 -24.82
N ALA A 226 71.37 -27.39 -23.74
CA ALA A 226 72.42 -28.38 -23.47
C ALA A 226 72.47 -29.48 -24.54
N ARG A 227 71.31 -29.93 -25.04
CA ARG A 227 71.21 -30.92 -26.12
C ARG A 227 71.78 -30.37 -27.44
N VAL A 228 71.45 -29.13 -27.79
CA VAL A 228 71.96 -28.45 -28.98
C VAL A 228 73.48 -28.23 -28.87
N GLU A 229 73.99 -27.82 -27.71
CA GLU A 229 75.43 -27.64 -27.49
C GLU A 229 76.20 -28.97 -27.57
N ALA A 230 75.66 -30.05 -26.98
CA ALA A 230 76.26 -31.38 -27.08
C ALA A 230 76.34 -31.90 -28.52
N LEU A 231 75.39 -31.51 -29.39
CA LEU A 231 75.43 -31.79 -30.82
C LEU A 231 76.42 -30.89 -31.59
N ARG A 232 76.69 -29.68 -31.08
CA ARG A 232 77.58 -28.70 -31.70
C ARG A 232 79.06 -28.92 -31.35
N CYS A 233 79.35 -29.51 -30.20
CA CYS A 233 80.71 -29.93 -29.82
C CYS A 233 81.28 -30.91 -30.85
N PRO A 234 82.32 -30.55 -31.62
CA PRO A 234 82.96 -31.48 -32.55
C PRO A 234 83.57 -32.63 -31.75
N ARG A 235 83.30 -33.88 -32.16
CA ARG A 235 84.01 -35.04 -31.62
C ARG A 235 85.51 -34.93 -31.94
N HIS A 236 86.26 -34.29 -31.05
CA HIS A 236 87.72 -34.37 -31.03
C HIS A 236 88.16 -35.16 -29.81
N ARG A 237 87.97 -36.48 -29.88
CA ARG A 237 88.89 -37.42 -29.25
C ARG A 237 88.94 -38.68 -30.09
N LYS A 238 90.14 -38.92 -30.62
CA LYS A 238 90.59 -40.06 -31.44
C LYS A 238 89.88 -41.38 -31.08
N GLU A 239 89.18 -41.96 -32.05
CA GLU A 239 88.95 -43.41 -32.11
C GLU A 239 90.21 -44.06 -32.70
N ALA A 240 90.81 -44.94 -31.92
CA ALA A 240 91.51 -46.09 -32.47
C ALA A 240 90.49 -47.23 -32.60
N ALA A 241 90.46 -47.84 -33.78
CA ALA A 241 89.91 -49.15 -34.13
C ALA A 241 88.37 -49.40 -34.03
N SER A 242 87.80 -49.71 -35.20
CA SER A 242 86.49 -50.33 -35.51
C SER A 242 86.69 -51.87 -35.68
N PRO A 243 85.68 -52.79 -35.77
CA PRO A 243 84.24 -52.58 -36.03
C PRO A 243 83.17 -53.46 -35.30
N ARG A 244 81.96 -52.88 -35.19
CA ARG A 244 80.59 -53.38 -35.46
C ARG A 244 80.11 -54.78 -35.01
N ALA A 245 79.08 -54.79 -34.14
CA ALA A 245 77.83 -55.57 -34.26
C ALA A 245 76.67 -54.88 -33.48
N ALA A 246 75.43 -55.08 -33.91
CA ALA A 246 74.25 -54.21 -33.74
C ALA A 246 73.28 -54.63 -32.59
N PRO A 247 72.00 -54.17 -32.55
CA PRO A 247 71.51 -53.15 -31.62
C PRO A 247 70.65 -53.69 -30.46
N SER A 248 70.62 -52.90 -29.38
CA SER A 248 69.81 -53.09 -28.18
C SER A 248 68.31 -53.17 -28.47
N ALA A 249 67.67 -54.20 -27.92
CA ALA A 249 66.22 -54.34 -27.85
C ALA A 249 65.58 -53.15 -27.10
N LYS A 250 64.47 -52.66 -27.64
CA LYS A 250 63.58 -51.67 -27.02
C LYS A 250 62.81 -52.28 -25.84
N PRO A 251 62.64 -51.58 -24.71
CA PRO A 251 61.42 -51.68 -23.92
C PRO A 251 60.30 -50.88 -24.61
N PRO A 252 59.04 -51.31 -24.53
CA PRO A 252 57.94 -50.70 -25.27
C PRO A 252 57.62 -49.30 -24.74
N THR A 253 57.46 -48.36 -25.64
CA THR A 253 56.73 -47.11 -25.40
C THR A 253 55.33 -47.48 -24.87
N PRO A 254 54.83 -46.88 -23.78
CA PRO A 254 53.42 -47.02 -23.46
C PRO A 254 52.63 -46.33 -24.57
N SER A 255 51.95 -47.14 -25.38
CA SER A 255 50.92 -46.68 -26.30
C SER A 255 49.88 -45.92 -25.47
N ARG A 256 49.80 -44.61 -25.68
CA ARG A 256 48.66 -43.81 -25.27
C ARG A 256 47.43 -44.51 -25.86
N PRO A 257 46.40 -44.88 -25.08
CA PRO A 257 45.21 -45.45 -25.67
C PRO A 257 44.68 -44.42 -26.66
N ALA A 258 44.50 -44.81 -27.92
CA ALA A 258 43.73 -44.04 -28.86
C ALA A 258 42.34 -43.93 -28.23
N VAL A 259 42.07 -42.77 -27.62
CA VAL A 259 40.72 -42.43 -27.20
C VAL A 259 39.94 -42.37 -28.50
N ASP A 260 38.99 -43.28 -28.65
CA ASP A 260 38.09 -43.32 -29.79
C ASP A 260 37.32 -42.00 -29.82
N ASP A 261 37.77 -41.09 -30.69
CA ASP A 261 37.21 -39.74 -30.79
C ASP A 261 35.70 -39.79 -31.09
N GLU A 262 35.19 -40.86 -31.73
CA GLU A 262 33.74 -41.03 -31.91
C GLU A 262 33.01 -41.47 -30.64
N ALA A 263 33.65 -42.25 -29.76
CA ALA A 263 33.08 -42.54 -28.45
C ALA A 263 33.00 -41.27 -27.58
N LEU A 264 34.02 -40.40 -27.68
CA LEU A 264 34.04 -39.13 -26.95
C LEU A 264 32.98 -38.16 -27.48
N LYS A 265 32.84 -38.07 -28.81
CA LYS A 265 31.83 -37.24 -29.47
C LYS A 265 30.41 -37.71 -29.16
N LYS A 266 30.17 -39.03 -29.13
CA LYS A 266 28.88 -39.61 -28.75
C LYS A 266 28.51 -39.29 -27.29
N MET A 267 29.46 -39.40 -26.36
CA MET A 267 29.24 -39.01 -24.96
C MET A 267 28.94 -37.51 -24.80
N LEU A 268 29.61 -36.65 -25.58
CA LEU A 268 29.36 -35.21 -25.55
C LEU A 268 27.96 -34.87 -26.08
N TYR A 269 27.53 -35.49 -27.17
CA TYR A 269 26.18 -35.30 -27.71
C TYR A 269 25.09 -35.76 -26.73
N GLU A 270 25.23 -36.92 -26.10
CA GLU A 270 24.29 -37.39 -25.07
C GLU A 270 24.20 -36.43 -23.88
N ARG A 271 25.35 -35.91 -23.40
CA ARG A 271 25.36 -34.95 -22.28
C ARG A 271 24.69 -33.62 -22.63
N ILE A 272 24.82 -33.17 -23.88
CA ILE A 272 24.16 -31.94 -24.35
C ILE A 272 22.64 -32.16 -24.43
N LEU A 273 22.18 -33.28 -25.00
CA LEU A 273 20.76 -33.63 -25.05
C LEU A 273 20.12 -33.69 -23.65
N VAL A 274 20.80 -34.33 -22.70
CA VAL A 274 20.32 -34.42 -21.31
C VAL A 274 20.30 -33.04 -20.63
N ALA A 275 21.25 -32.16 -20.94
CA ALA A 275 21.28 -30.80 -20.40
C ALA A 275 20.17 -29.91 -20.99
N GLU A 276 19.85 -30.09 -22.27
CA GLU A 276 18.74 -29.40 -22.94
C GLU A 276 17.39 -29.87 -22.41
N GLU A 277 17.19 -31.18 -22.21
CA GLU A 277 15.97 -31.73 -21.64
C GLU A 277 15.72 -31.21 -20.21
N LYS A 278 16.76 -31.20 -19.36
CA LYS A 278 16.69 -30.61 -18.00
C LYS A 278 16.36 -29.12 -18.02
N SER A 279 16.88 -28.38 -19.01
CA SER A 279 16.61 -26.95 -19.17
C SER A 279 15.19 -26.67 -19.66
N GLN A 280 14.59 -27.58 -20.44
CA GLN A 280 13.18 -27.49 -20.85
C GLN A 280 12.22 -27.89 -19.72
N GLN A 281 12.60 -28.87 -18.89
CA GLN A 281 11.81 -29.29 -17.73
C GLN A 281 11.77 -28.21 -16.63
N ALA A 282 12.85 -27.45 -16.47
CA ALA A 282 12.91 -26.29 -15.58
C ALA A 282 12.11 -25.06 -16.07
N LYS A 283 11.67 -25.05 -17.34
CA LYS A 283 10.88 -23.95 -17.94
C LYS A 283 9.37 -24.24 -18.04
N ARG A 284 8.91 -25.44 -17.67
CA ARG A 284 7.46 -25.69 -17.55
C ARG A 284 6.95 -25.08 -16.24
N PRO A 285 6.03 -24.10 -16.27
CA PRO A 285 5.39 -23.61 -15.05
C PRO A 285 4.57 -24.76 -14.46
N GLN A 286 4.85 -25.10 -13.19
CA GLN A 286 3.97 -26.00 -12.46
C GLN A 286 2.60 -25.31 -12.34
N GLN A 287 1.60 -25.87 -13.01
CA GLN A 287 0.20 -25.51 -12.74
C GLN A 287 -0.14 -25.99 -11.33
N PRO A 288 -0.72 -25.14 -10.48
CA PRO A 288 -1.19 -25.56 -9.17
C PRO A 288 -2.45 -26.43 -9.33
N LEU A 289 -2.47 -27.57 -8.63
CA LEU A 289 -3.70 -28.29 -8.30
C LEU A 289 -4.53 -27.49 -7.29
#